data_AF-A0AAD3CUW9-F1
#
_entry.id   AF-A0AAD3CUW9-F1
#
_cell.length_a   1.000
_cell.length_b   1.000
_cell.length_c   1.000
_cell.angle_alpha   90.00
_cell.angle_beta   90.00
_cell.angle_gamma   90.00
#
_symmetry.space_group_name_H-M   'P 1'
#
loop_
_entity.id
_entity.type
_entity.pdbx_description
1 polymer ?
#
loop_
_entity_poly.entity_id
_entity_poly.type
_entity_poly.pdbx_seq_one_letter_code
_entity_poly.pdbx_strand_id
1 'polypeptide(L)'
;MRGNALRTMISCNFIDTSVFQFSITIKMPTVVFACKSNSCRSQMAEGWARKWLEDRIIMLDNTLQEFREEMDDVNDNTAQLKLTQNVERHIEILKDTIIASVALDYNSVFVSSHDNAMERPQRKNVKSKAVDAMGMDGVDISSFQPKTIEEIIPFMKNKNEQMDVSGKLSSSLELGDVIIDEINMDDVIKDSSDQEKPVDKLIVLCSCGQDMKYKLARRSKSVEEWNIDPPTSASKSGEGDVAYRRVSLEIKKEVNILMKSLLGNPKF
;
A
#
# COMPACT_ATOMS: atom_id res chain seq x y z
N MET A 1 -12.91 46.16 -27.11
CA MET A 1 -12.69 45.00 -28.00
C MET A 1 -11.55 44.15 -27.45
N ARG A 2 -11.88 43.09 -26.70
CA ARG A 2 -11.13 41.84 -26.52
C ARG A 2 -12.08 40.89 -25.77
N GLY A 3 -12.80 40.10 -26.58
CA GLY A 3 -13.78 39.10 -26.14
C GLY A 3 -13.10 37.84 -25.60
N ASN A 4 -13.73 37.17 -24.65
CA ASN A 4 -14.58 35.98 -24.87
C ASN A 4 -13.83 34.80 -25.50
N ALA A 5 -13.31 33.88 -24.68
CA ALA A 5 -13.11 32.48 -25.03
C ALA A 5 -12.74 31.65 -23.79
N LEU A 6 -13.73 31.22 -23.00
CA LEU A 6 -13.69 29.97 -22.20
C LEU A 6 -14.99 29.86 -21.40
N ARG A 7 -16.07 29.51 -22.11
CA ARG A 7 -17.33 29.09 -21.49
C ARG A 7 -17.76 27.80 -22.19
N THR A 8 -17.00 26.74 -21.93
CA THR A 8 -17.37 25.39 -22.36
C THR A 8 -18.43 24.89 -21.40
N MET A 9 -19.62 24.61 -21.97
CA MET A 9 -20.79 24.10 -21.27
C MET A 9 -20.47 22.80 -20.53
N ILE A 10 -20.55 22.82 -19.20
CA ILE A 10 -20.80 21.61 -18.40
C ILE A 10 -22.31 21.55 -18.19
N SER A 11 -22.98 20.76 -19.03
CA SER A 11 -24.36 20.34 -18.81
C SER A 11 -24.36 19.24 -17.76
N CYS A 12 -24.47 19.59 -16.47
CA CYS A 12 -24.74 18.63 -15.41
C CYS A 12 -26.20 18.17 -15.49
N ASN A 13 -26.41 16.90 -15.87
CA ASN A 13 -27.67 16.23 -15.65
C ASN A 13 -27.95 16.16 -14.14
N PHE A 14 -29.12 16.66 -13.76
CA PHE A 14 -29.64 16.69 -12.41
C PHE A 14 -30.01 15.26 -12.00
N ILE A 15 -29.14 14.59 -11.24
CA ILE A 15 -29.42 13.27 -10.64
C ILE A 15 -30.18 13.51 -9.33
N ASP A 16 -31.33 12.86 -9.22
CA ASP A 16 -32.21 12.84 -8.05
C ASP A 16 -31.45 12.40 -6.78
N THR A 17 -31.16 13.34 -5.89
CA THR A 17 -30.48 13.13 -4.61
C THR A 17 -31.45 12.64 -3.54
N SER A 18 -32.08 11.48 -3.77
CA SER A 18 -32.64 10.72 -2.65
C SER A 18 -31.49 10.18 -1.81
N VAL A 19 -31.41 10.68 -0.58
CA VAL A 19 -30.31 10.50 0.38
C VAL A 19 -30.30 9.07 0.90
N PHE A 20 -29.75 8.15 0.12
CA PHE A 20 -29.26 6.89 0.68
C PHE A 20 -27.95 7.18 1.39
N GLN A 21 -28.01 7.30 2.71
CA GLN A 21 -26.85 7.37 3.59
C GLN A 21 -26.20 5.99 3.67
N PHE A 22 -25.64 5.55 2.53
CA PHE A 22 -24.75 4.41 2.50
C PHE A 22 -23.43 4.87 3.11
N SER A 23 -23.22 4.55 4.39
CA SER A 23 -21.89 4.61 5.00
C SER A 23 -21.03 3.54 4.34
N ILE A 24 -20.49 3.85 3.16
CA ILE A 24 -19.46 3.02 2.53
C ILE A 24 -18.22 3.20 3.40
N THR A 25 -17.91 2.19 4.22
CA THR A 25 -16.63 2.09 4.89
C THR A 25 -15.57 1.91 3.81
N ILE A 26 -14.89 2.98 3.43
CA ILE A 26 -13.81 2.92 2.44
C ILE A 26 -12.61 2.30 3.16
N LYS A 27 -12.40 1.00 2.96
CA LYS A 27 -11.24 0.30 3.50
C LYS A 27 -9.99 0.73 2.73
N MET A 28 -9.01 1.27 3.46
CA MET A 28 -7.72 1.69 2.89
C MET A 28 -6.91 0.47 2.44
N PRO A 29 -6.35 0.47 1.23
CA PRO A 29 -5.61 -0.68 0.74
C PRO A 29 -4.26 -0.81 1.44
N THR A 30 -3.91 -2.04 1.79
CA THR A 30 -2.58 -2.43 2.26
C THR A 30 -1.82 -3.13 1.14
N VAL A 31 -0.73 -2.52 0.69
CA VAL A 31 0.15 -3.02 -0.39
C VAL A 31 1.49 -3.46 0.19
N VAL A 32 1.88 -4.70 -0.07
CA VAL A 32 3.13 -5.28 0.42
C VAL A 32 4.01 -5.74 -0.73
N PHE A 33 5.25 -5.24 -0.78
CA PHE A 33 6.28 -5.68 -1.70
C PHE A 33 7.22 -6.69 -1.05
N ALA A 34 7.26 -7.91 -1.56
CA ALA A 34 8.08 -8.98 -1.02
C ALA A 34 9.24 -9.32 -1.96
N CYS A 35 10.44 -9.48 -1.42
CA CYS A 35 11.59 -10.02 -2.14
C CYS A 35 12.39 -10.94 -1.20
N LYS A 36 13.35 -11.71 -1.72
CA LYS A 36 14.14 -12.65 -0.91
C LYS A 36 14.66 -12.03 0.39
N SER A 37 15.41 -10.92 0.29
CA SER A 37 16.13 -10.31 1.41
C SER A 37 15.75 -8.90 1.78
N ASN A 38 14.72 -8.34 1.15
CA ASN A 38 14.22 -6.99 1.46
C ASN A 38 15.28 -5.89 1.54
N SER A 39 16.34 -5.99 0.73
CA SER A 39 17.47 -5.05 0.74
C SER A 39 17.62 -4.28 -0.58
N CYS A 40 16.79 -4.58 -1.58
CA CYS A 40 16.93 -4.05 -2.93
C CYS A 40 15.56 -3.90 -3.63
N ARG A 41 15.15 -4.81 -4.53
CA ARG A 41 13.92 -4.69 -5.35
C ARG A 41 12.67 -4.26 -4.58
N SER A 42 12.34 -4.94 -3.48
CA SER A 42 11.15 -4.60 -2.70
C SER A 42 11.25 -3.25 -1.98
N GLN A 43 12.46 -2.81 -1.59
CA GLN A 43 12.68 -1.48 -1.01
C GLN A 43 12.56 -0.37 -2.07
N MET A 44 13.08 -0.62 -3.28
CA MET A 44 12.88 0.28 -4.42
C MET A 44 11.40 0.41 -4.77
N ALA A 45 10.65 -0.70 -4.75
CA ALA A 45 9.21 -0.70 -4.99
C ALA A 45 8.44 0.07 -3.92
N GLU A 46 8.76 -0.14 -2.62
CA GLU A 46 8.18 0.65 -1.53
C GLU A 46 8.50 2.15 -1.68
N GLY A 47 9.75 2.50 -2.01
CA GLY A 47 10.16 3.89 -2.23
C GLY A 47 9.37 4.56 -3.36
N TRP A 48 9.26 3.90 -4.52
CA TRP A 48 8.47 4.42 -5.64
C TRP A 48 6.99 4.55 -5.32
N ALA A 49 6.42 3.59 -4.60
CA ALA A 49 5.00 3.61 -4.28
C ALA A 49 4.66 4.71 -3.25
N ARG A 50 5.54 4.92 -2.25
CA ARG A 50 5.46 6.08 -1.33
C ARG A 50 5.59 7.40 -2.07
N LYS A 51 6.55 7.51 -2.99
CA LYS A 51 6.73 8.71 -3.81
C LYS A 51 5.49 9.02 -4.65
N TRP A 52 4.89 8.00 -5.25
CA TRP A 52 3.64 8.15 -6.01
C TRP A 52 2.49 8.70 -5.15
N LEU A 53 2.32 8.20 -3.92
CA LEU A 53 1.30 8.72 -2.99
C LEU A 53 1.56 10.17 -2.62
N GLU A 54 2.80 10.52 -2.27
CA GLU A 54 3.19 11.89 -1.92
C GLU A 54 2.89 12.85 -3.08
N ASP A 55 3.36 12.54 -4.29
CA ASP A 55 3.15 13.38 -5.47
C ASP A 55 1.65 13.55 -5.79
N ARG A 56 0.86 12.49 -5.59
CA ARG A 56 -0.59 12.52 -5.82
C ARG A 56 -1.32 13.36 -4.76
N ILE A 57 -0.93 13.25 -3.49
CA ILE A 57 -1.49 14.05 -2.40
C ILE A 57 -1.19 15.53 -2.63
N ILE A 58 0.06 15.88 -2.90
CA ILE A 58 0.48 17.28 -3.17
C ILE A 58 -0.31 17.86 -4.34
N MET A 59 -0.45 17.10 -5.43
CA MET A 59 -1.24 17.53 -6.59
C MET A 59 -2.69 17.85 -6.22
N LEU A 60 -3.35 16.98 -5.44
CA LEU A 60 -4.74 17.15 -5.05
C LEU A 60 -4.92 18.29 -4.03
N ASP A 61 -4.00 18.42 -3.07
CA ASP A 61 -3.99 19.51 -2.09
C ASP A 61 -3.85 20.88 -2.79
N ASN A 62 -2.92 21.00 -3.75
CA ASN A 62 -2.76 22.23 -4.55
C ASN A 62 -4.02 22.53 -5.37
N THR A 63 -4.59 21.51 -6.02
CA THR A 63 -5.82 21.64 -6.80
C THR A 63 -6.98 22.13 -5.92
N LEU A 64 -7.12 21.58 -4.71
CA LEU A 64 -8.13 22.03 -3.73
C LEU A 64 -7.93 23.47 -3.30
N GLN A 65 -6.68 23.89 -3.09
CA GLN A 65 -6.38 25.26 -2.70
C GLN A 65 -6.76 26.25 -3.81
N GLU A 66 -6.37 25.97 -5.05
CA GLU A 66 -6.75 26.77 -6.22
C GLU A 66 -8.28 26.89 -6.35
N PHE A 67 -9.01 25.77 -6.20
CA PHE A 67 -10.48 25.79 -6.22
C PHE A 67 -11.09 26.63 -5.11
N ARG A 68 -10.54 26.60 -3.89
CA ARG A 68 -11.05 27.41 -2.77
C ARG A 68 -10.84 28.90 -3.00
N GLU A 69 -9.70 29.29 -3.54
CA GLU A 69 -9.38 30.70 -3.85
C GLU A 69 -10.32 31.28 -4.93
N GLU A 70 -10.77 30.46 -5.90
CA GLU A 70 -11.75 30.88 -6.91
C GLU A 70 -13.19 31.01 -6.38
N MET A 71 -13.51 30.36 -5.25
CA MET A 71 -14.87 30.28 -4.72
C MET A 71 -15.29 31.48 -3.86
N ASP A 72 -14.36 32.29 -3.37
CA ASP A 72 -14.67 33.47 -2.53
C ASP A 72 -15.53 34.53 -3.25
N ASP A 73 -15.71 34.41 -4.58
CA ASP A 73 -16.45 35.35 -5.43
C ASP A 73 -17.86 34.88 -5.86
N VAL A 74 -18.33 33.66 -5.52
CA VAL A 74 -19.56 33.08 -6.10
C VAL A 74 -20.59 32.66 -5.05
N ASN A 75 -21.86 33.01 -5.27
CA ASN A 75 -22.96 32.87 -4.29
C ASN A 75 -23.73 31.52 -4.34
N ASP A 76 -23.24 30.50 -5.07
CA ASP A 76 -23.89 29.18 -5.20
C ASP A 76 -22.98 28.05 -4.70
N ASN A 77 -23.07 27.79 -3.40
CA ASN A 77 -22.04 27.06 -2.64
C ASN A 77 -22.26 25.54 -2.56
N THR A 78 -23.40 25.00 -3.01
CA THR A 78 -23.76 23.62 -2.64
C THR A 78 -23.03 22.55 -3.46
N ALA A 79 -22.93 22.72 -4.78
CA ALA A 79 -22.27 21.74 -5.65
C ALA A 79 -20.74 21.74 -5.45
N GLN A 80 -20.16 22.93 -5.29
CA GLN A 80 -18.72 23.11 -5.08
C GLN A 80 -18.26 22.59 -3.71
N LEU A 81 -19.09 22.73 -2.67
CA LEU A 81 -18.82 22.13 -1.35
C LEU A 81 -18.76 20.61 -1.42
N LYS A 82 -19.69 19.97 -2.16
CA LYS A 82 -19.67 18.51 -2.35
C LYS A 82 -18.40 18.03 -3.08
N LEU A 83 -17.96 18.77 -4.10
CA LEU A 83 -16.73 18.45 -4.82
C LEU A 83 -15.51 18.53 -3.89
N THR A 84 -15.39 19.61 -3.13
CA THR A 84 -14.31 19.83 -2.16
C THR A 84 -14.24 18.68 -1.14
N GLN A 85 -15.38 18.33 -0.55
CA GLN A 85 -15.49 17.22 0.40
C GLN A 85 -15.08 15.86 -0.21
N ASN A 86 -15.39 15.63 -1.48
CA ASN A 86 -15.01 14.39 -2.16
C ASN A 86 -13.50 14.32 -2.40
N VAL A 87 -12.85 15.42 -2.76
CA VAL A 87 -11.41 15.46 -2.96
C VAL A 87 -10.67 15.36 -1.62
N GLU A 88 -11.13 16.04 -0.57
CA GLU A 88 -10.60 15.90 0.80
C GLU A 88 -10.64 14.45 1.27
N ARG A 89 -11.81 13.80 1.14
CA ARG A 89 -11.95 12.38 1.47
C ARG A 89 -10.98 11.51 0.66
N HIS A 90 -10.75 11.84 -0.62
CA HIS A 90 -9.79 11.10 -1.45
C HIS A 90 -8.36 11.27 -0.94
N ILE A 91 -7.96 12.47 -0.52
CA ILE A 91 -6.65 12.74 0.08
C ILE A 91 -6.47 11.95 1.38
N GLU A 92 -7.50 11.88 2.23
CA GLU A 92 -7.46 11.06 3.46
C GLU A 92 -7.21 9.57 3.15
N ILE A 93 -7.92 9.02 2.16
CA ILE A 93 -7.70 7.62 1.72
C ILE A 93 -6.26 7.39 1.25
N LEU A 94 -5.68 8.34 0.51
CA LEU A 94 -4.30 8.25 0.06
C LEU A 94 -3.31 8.33 1.22
N LYS A 95 -3.53 9.24 2.17
CA LYS A 95 -2.70 9.39 3.39
C LYS A 95 -2.72 8.14 4.25
N ASP A 96 -3.85 7.43 4.25
CA ASP A 96 -4.02 6.25 5.08
C ASP A 96 -3.64 4.92 4.43
N THR A 97 -3.39 4.91 3.12
CA THR A 97 -2.91 3.74 2.38
C THR A 97 -1.60 3.22 3.00
N ILE A 98 -1.56 1.93 3.35
CA ILE A 98 -0.39 1.30 3.96
C ILE A 98 0.49 0.71 2.86
N ILE A 99 1.73 1.17 2.79
CA ILE A 99 2.76 0.60 1.90
C ILE A 99 3.89 0.06 2.77
N ALA A 100 4.22 -1.21 2.56
CA ALA A 100 5.34 -1.85 3.24
C ALA A 100 6.12 -2.77 2.30
N SER A 101 7.35 -3.07 2.67
CA SER A 101 8.12 -4.14 2.05
C SER A 101 8.64 -5.12 3.08
N VAL A 102 8.75 -6.39 2.68
CA VAL A 102 9.21 -7.49 3.55
C VAL A 102 10.17 -8.45 2.87
N ALA A 103 10.89 -9.20 3.69
CA ALA A 103 11.72 -10.32 3.29
C ALA A 103 10.91 -11.60 3.29
N LEU A 104 11.12 -12.43 2.27
CA LEU A 104 10.59 -13.78 2.22
C LEU A 104 11.45 -14.76 3.01
N ASP A 105 12.75 -14.49 3.08
CA ASP A 105 13.73 -15.31 3.79
C ASP A 105 14.17 -14.60 5.07
N TYR A 106 13.69 -15.09 6.21
CA TYR A 106 14.01 -14.55 7.53
C TYR A 106 15.52 -14.46 7.78
N ASN A 107 16.26 -15.51 7.43
CA ASN A 107 17.71 -15.58 7.64
C ASN A 107 18.45 -14.56 6.76
N SER A 108 17.82 -14.11 5.69
CA SER A 108 18.42 -13.13 4.80
C SER A 108 18.31 -11.68 5.30
N VAL A 109 17.48 -11.40 6.31
CA VAL A 109 17.36 -10.08 6.95
C VAL A 109 18.57 -9.77 7.84
N PHE A 110 19.17 -10.80 8.43
CA PHE A 110 20.23 -10.65 9.42
C PHE A 110 21.61 -10.99 8.86
N VAL A 111 22.65 -10.42 9.47
CA VAL A 111 24.06 -10.74 9.24
C VAL A 111 24.44 -11.87 10.21
N SER A 112 25.09 -12.92 9.71
CA SER A 112 25.63 -13.97 10.56
C SER A 112 26.87 -13.46 11.29
N SER A 113 26.75 -13.19 12.58
CA SER A 113 27.90 -12.94 13.47
C SER A 113 28.57 -14.27 13.79
N HIS A 114 29.79 -14.48 13.28
CA HIS A 114 30.46 -15.77 13.42
C HIS A 114 31.06 -16.05 14.81
N ASP A 115 31.17 -15.05 15.70
CA ASP A 115 32.07 -15.20 16.86
C ASP A 115 31.47 -14.95 18.25
N ASN A 116 30.16 -14.69 18.42
CA ASN A 116 29.58 -14.51 19.76
C ASN A 116 28.16 -15.08 19.86
N ALA A 117 28.00 -16.18 20.61
CA ALA A 117 26.72 -16.87 20.82
C ALA A 117 25.67 -16.07 21.61
N MET A 118 25.96 -14.82 22.00
CA MET A 118 25.11 -14.00 22.87
C MET A 118 24.67 -12.66 22.25
N GLU A 119 25.16 -12.30 21.06
CA GLU A 119 24.74 -11.04 20.41
C GLU A 119 23.51 -11.25 19.54
N ARG A 120 22.56 -10.30 19.65
CA ARG A 120 21.38 -10.29 18.78
C ARG A 120 21.82 -10.10 17.32
N PRO A 121 21.25 -10.86 16.36
CA PRO A 121 21.63 -10.74 14.96
C PRO A 121 21.45 -9.30 14.46
N GLN A 122 22.50 -8.73 13.87
CA GLN A 122 22.43 -7.40 13.29
C GLN A 122 21.64 -7.43 11.98
N ARG A 123 20.77 -6.44 11.75
CA ARG A 123 20.04 -6.31 10.49
C ARG A 123 20.98 -5.88 9.37
N LYS A 124 20.73 -6.39 8.16
CA LYS A 124 21.35 -5.84 6.96
C LYS A 124 20.80 -4.45 6.69
N ASN A 125 21.63 -3.61 6.10
CA ASN A 125 21.19 -2.34 5.54
C ASN A 125 20.61 -2.55 4.14
N VAL A 126 19.84 -1.57 3.68
CA VAL A 126 19.52 -1.44 2.25
C VAL A 126 20.82 -1.35 1.46
N LYS A 127 20.87 -1.98 0.29
CA LYS A 127 22.07 -1.94 -0.54
C LYS A 127 22.37 -0.50 -0.94
N SER A 128 23.59 -0.02 -0.68
CA SER A 128 24.03 1.34 -1.05
C SER A 128 23.75 1.66 -2.52
N LYS A 129 24.09 0.75 -3.44
CA LYS A 129 23.80 0.91 -4.88
C LYS A 129 22.31 1.10 -5.20
N ALA A 130 21.40 0.55 -4.40
CA ALA A 130 19.97 0.80 -4.55
C ALA A 130 19.58 2.18 -4.01
N VAL A 131 20.17 2.60 -2.87
CA VAL A 131 20.02 3.96 -2.33
C VAL A 131 20.49 4.99 -3.37
N ASP A 132 21.69 4.81 -3.92
CA ASP A 132 22.28 5.70 -4.92
C ASP A 132 21.39 5.78 -6.17
N ALA A 133 20.94 4.64 -6.69
CA ALA A 133 20.10 4.57 -7.88
C ALA A 133 18.73 5.24 -7.69
N MET A 134 18.10 5.10 -6.53
CA MET A 134 16.83 5.77 -6.21
C MET A 134 17.04 7.27 -5.99
N GLY A 135 18.14 7.65 -5.31
CA GLY A 135 18.50 9.04 -5.05
C GLY A 135 18.73 9.85 -6.33
N MET A 136 19.26 9.24 -7.38
CA MET A 136 19.40 9.87 -8.71
C MET A 136 18.07 10.37 -9.29
N ASP A 137 16.96 9.73 -8.93
CA ASP A 137 15.63 10.08 -9.41
C ASP A 137 14.77 10.72 -8.30
N GLY A 138 15.41 11.23 -7.24
CA GLY A 138 14.78 12.02 -6.18
C GLY A 138 14.03 11.21 -5.12
N VAL A 139 14.32 9.91 -4.97
CA VAL A 139 13.68 9.06 -3.95
C VAL A 139 14.73 8.58 -2.94
N ASP A 140 14.60 9.00 -1.69
CA ASP A 140 15.48 8.57 -0.61
C ASP A 140 14.94 7.29 0.07
N ILE A 141 15.75 6.23 0.06
CA ILE A 141 15.47 4.98 0.78
C ILE A 141 16.59 4.62 1.77
N SER A 142 17.46 5.58 2.10
CA SER A 142 18.61 5.39 2.97
C SER A 142 18.22 5.07 4.42
N SER A 143 17.08 5.60 4.86
CA SER A 143 16.47 5.34 6.18
C SER A 143 15.71 4.02 6.25
N PHE A 144 15.49 3.33 5.12
CA PHE A 144 14.72 2.10 5.10
C PHE A 144 15.51 0.97 5.73
N GLN A 145 14.79 0.01 6.31
CA GLN A 145 15.38 -1.17 6.93
C GLN A 145 14.67 -2.43 6.44
N PRO A 146 15.41 -3.54 6.24
CA PRO A 146 14.83 -4.85 5.98
C PRO A 146 13.89 -5.32 7.10
N LYS A 147 12.68 -5.69 6.71
CA LYS A 147 11.61 -6.14 7.62
C LYS A 147 11.19 -7.57 7.35
N THR A 148 10.75 -8.28 8.38
CA THR A 148 10.05 -9.57 8.23
C THR A 148 8.55 -9.36 8.11
N ILE A 149 7.82 -10.42 7.75
CA ILE A 149 6.36 -10.35 7.74
C ILE A 149 5.79 -10.17 9.16
N GLU A 150 6.38 -10.84 10.16
CA GLU A 150 5.90 -10.78 11.54
C GLU A 150 5.95 -9.36 12.11
N GLU A 151 6.91 -8.55 11.64
CA GLU A 151 7.08 -7.16 12.07
C GLU A 151 6.00 -6.24 11.52
N ILE A 152 5.52 -6.49 10.30
CA ILE A 152 4.54 -5.59 9.65
C ILE A 152 3.10 -5.90 10.05
N ILE A 153 2.79 -7.13 10.49
CA ILE A 153 1.41 -7.57 10.78
C ILE A 153 0.75 -6.76 11.90
N PRO A 154 1.40 -6.48 13.04
CA PRO A 154 0.78 -5.69 14.11
C PRO A 154 0.35 -4.31 13.62
N PHE A 155 1.15 -3.66 12.78
CA PHE A 155 0.83 -2.35 12.21
C PHE A 155 -0.38 -2.40 11.27
N MET A 156 -0.60 -3.53 10.59
CA MET A 156 -1.77 -3.71 9.72
C MET A 156 -3.05 -3.99 10.50
N LYS A 157 -2.97 -4.70 11.63
CA LYS A 157 -4.13 -4.99 12.49
C LYS A 157 -4.60 -3.76 13.25
N ASN A 158 -3.68 -3.06 13.90
CA ASN A 158 -4.01 -1.90 14.73
C ASN A 158 -4.72 -0.78 13.95
N LYS A 159 -4.37 -0.61 12.66
CA LYS A 159 -5.00 0.42 11.81
C LYS A 159 -6.45 0.05 11.43
N ASN A 160 -6.75 -1.23 11.22
CA ASN A 160 -8.11 -1.68 10.95
C ASN A 160 -9.00 -1.57 12.19
N GLU A 161 -8.47 -1.91 13.38
CA GLU A 161 -9.21 -1.84 14.65
C GLU A 161 -9.53 -0.39 15.06
N GLN A 162 -8.63 0.58 14.81
CA GLN A 162 -8.88 1.99 15.14
C GLN A 162 -10.04 2.62 14.35
N MET A 163 -10.35 2.11 13.15
CA MET A 163 -11.46 2.62 12.34
C MET A 163 -12.83 2.11 12.81
N ASP A 164 -12.90 0.95 13.47
CA ASP A 164 -14.17 0.36 13.91
C ASP A 164 -14.70 1.00 15.21
N VAL A 165 -13.81 1.55 16.04
CA VAL A 165 -14.18 2.13 17.34
C VAL A 165 -14.87 3.49 17.23
N SER A 166 -14.71 4.23 16.14
CA SER A 166 -15.43 5.50 15.95
C SER A 166 -16.88 5.34 15.47
N GLY A 167 -17.38 4.10 15.32
CA GLY A 167 -18.64 3.83 14.63
C GLY A 167 -19.73 3.04 15.38
N LYS A 168 -19.44 2.31 16.47
CA LYS A 168 -20.49 1.51 17.14
C LYS A 168 -20.32 1.41 18.67
N LEU A 169 -21.28 2.00 19.37
CA LEU A 169 -21.65 1.59 20.73
C LEU A 169 -22.32 0.21 20.63
N SER A 170 -21.56 -0.88 20.75
CA SER A 170 -22.15 -2.23 20.77
C SER A 170 -22.67 -2.53 22.18
N SER A 171 -23.99 -2.55 22.30
CA SER A 171 -24.73 -3.10 23.43
C SER A 171 -24.30 -4.53 23.74
N SER A 172 -23.81 -4.75 24.95
CA SER A 172 -23.58 -6.07 25.54
C SER A 172 -24.92 -6.76 25.77
N LEU A 173 -25.10 -7.95 25.20
CA LEU A 173 -26.14 -8.90 25.58
C LEU A 173 -25.46 -10.24 25.86
N GLU A 174 -25.46 -10.60 27.14
CA GLU A 174 -25.10 -11.91 27.66
C GLU A 174 -26.18 -12.94 27.33
N LEU A 175 -25.76 -14.17 27.02
CA LEU A 175 -26.42 -15.48 27.23
C LEU A 175 -25.49 -16.51 26.54
N GLY A 176 -25.16 -17.69 27.05
CA GLY A 176 -25.52 -18.51 28.20
C GLY A 176 -24.89 -19.89 27.92
N ASP A 177 -24.48 -20.61 28.97
CA ASP A 177 -23.76 -21.89 28.90
C ASP A 177 -24.50 -22.99 28.10
N VAL A 178 -23.78 -23.68 27.20
CA VAL A 178 -24.19 -25.00 26.67
C VAL A 178 -22.98 -25.93 26.48
N ILE A 179 -23.01 -26.99 27.29
CA ILE A 179 -22.51 -28.39 27.20
C ILE A 179 -21.64 -28.78 25.98
N ILE A 180 -20.47 -29.36 26.30
CA ILE A 180 -19.52 -30.03 25.39
C ILE A 180 -19.97 -31.47 25.14
N ASP A 181 -20.23 -31.83 23.88
CA ASP A 181 -20.25 -33.22 23.43
C ASP A 181 -19.07 -33.47 22.48
N GLU A 182 -18.43 -34.63 22.67
CA GLU A 182 -17.25 -35.12 21.95
C GLU A 182 -17.49 -35.23 20.43
N ILE A 183 -16.54 -34.72 19.63
CA ILE A 183 -16.51 -34.95 18.18
C ILE A 183 -15.12 -35.46 17.77
N ASN A 184 -15.15 -36.57 17.02
CA ASN A 184 -14.06 -37.29 16.38
C ASN A 184 -13.03 -36.41 15.67
N MET A 185 -11.75 -36.75 15.87
CA MET A 185 -10.64 -36.48 14.95
C MET A 185 -10.83 -37.37 13.71
N ASP A 186 -11.18 -36.76 12.57
CA ASP A 186 -10.66 -37.05 11.23
C ASP A 186 -11.67 -36.54 10.18
N ASP A 187 -11.15 -35.75 9.22
CA ASP A 187 -11.83 -35.19 8.05
C ASP A 187 -13.03 -34.28 8.30
N VAL A 188 -12.75 -32.98 8.42
CA VAL A 188 -13.36 -31.86 7.66
C VAL A 188 -12.70 -30.58 8.19
N ILE A 189 -11.58 -30.15 7.59
CA ILE A 189 -11.19 -28.73 7.65
C ILE A 189 -12.13 -28.00 6.69
N LYS A 190 -13.35 -27.75 7.15
CA LYS A 190 -14.10 -26.59 6.69
C LYS A 190 -13.28 -25.40 7.15
N ASP A 191 -12.66 -24.73 6.19
CA ASP A 191 -11.91 -23.48 6.36
C ASP A 191 -12.92 -22.35 6.68
N SER A 192 -13.67 -22.51 7.77
CA SER A 192 -14.64 -21.56 8.31
C SER A 192 -13.92 -20.65 9.29
N SER A 193 -13.02 -19.84 8.76
CA SER A 193 -12.66 -18.61 9.43
C SER A 193 -12.44 -17.54 8.36
N ASP A 194 -13.41 -16.63 8.24
CA ASP A 194 -13.23 -15.31 7.65
C ASP A 194 -12.20 -14.52 8.49
N GLN A 195 -10.99 -15.05 8.66
CA GLN A 195 -9.91 -14.27 9.24
C GLN A 195 -9.57 -13.20 8.23
N GLU A 196 -9.90 -11.97 8.61
CA GLU A 196 -9.64 -10.79 7.82
C GLU A 196 -8.19 -10.79 7.37
N LYS A 197 -7.99 -10.94 6.05
CA LYS A 197 -6.66 -10.94 5.46
C LYS A 197 -6.08 -9.52 5.58
N PRO A 198 -4.97 -9.34 6.32
CA PRO A 198 -4.45 -8.00 6.62
C PRO A 198 -3.80 -7.31 5.40
N VAL A 199 -3.47 -8.07 4.35
CA VAL A 199 -2.84 -7.54 3.13
C VAL A 199 -3.84 -7.59 1.99
N ASP A 200 -4.15 -6.45 1.39
CA ASP A 200 -5.05 -6.40 0.22
C ASP A 200 -4.34 -6.86 -1.05
N LYS A 201 -3.10 -6.40 -1.24
CA LYS A 201 -2.30 -6.68 -2.43
C LYS A 201 -0.86 -7.01 -2.06
N LEU A 202 -0.45 -8.24 -2.36
CA LEU A 202 0.92 -8.70 -2.23
C LEU A 202 1.59 -8.74 -3.60
N ILE A 203 2.74 -8.09 -3.73
CA ILE A 203 3.58 -8.10 -4.93
C ILE A 203 4.87 -8.84 -4.62
N VAL A 204 5.16 -9.93 -5.34
CA VAL A 204 6.37 -10.72 -5.15
C VAL A 204 7.37 -10.43 -6.26
N LEU A 205 8.54 -9.91 -5.91
CA LEU A 205 9.63 -9.53 -6.83
C LEU A 205 10.77 -10.55 -6.86
N CYS A 206 10.50 -11.84 -6.64
CA CYS A 206 11.48 -12.89 -6.86
C CYS A 206 10.84 -14.24 -7.24
N SER A 207 11.60 -15.02 -8.01
CA SER A 207 11.38 -16.43 -8.29
C SER A 207 11.73 -17.35 -7.11
N CYS A 208 11.51 -16.89 -5.88
CA CYS A 208 11.78 -17.69 -4.68
C CYS A 208 10.86 -18.93 -4.62
N GLY A 209 11.27 -19.98 -3.90
CA GLY A 209 10.50 -21.22 -3.76
C GLY A 209 9.08 -20.96 -3.22
N GLN A 210 8.11 -21.75 -3.70
CA GLN A 210 6.68 -21.57 -3.41
C GLN A 210 6.37 -21.57 -1.90
N ASP A 211 7.11 -22.36 -1.11
CA ASP A 211 6.90 -22.46 0.34
C ASP A 211 7.10 -21.11 1.07
N MET A 212 8.04 -20.29 0.61
CA MET A 212 8.29 -18.98 1.21
C MET A 212 7.17 -17.98 0.86
N LYS A 213 6.63 -18.08 -0.36
CA LYS A 213 5.53 -17.24 -0.83
C LYS A 213 4.21 -17.58 -0.12
N TYR A 214 4.02 -18.86 0.19
CA TYR A 214 2.78 -19.39 0.72
C TYR A 214 2.30 -18.72 2.02
N LYS A 215 3.22 -18.41 2.95
CA LYS A 215 2.89 -17.76 4.23
C LYS A 215 2.26 -16.37 4.05
N LEU A 216 2.82 -15.57 3.14
CA LEU A 216 2.29 -14.24 2.80
C LEU A 216 1.03 -14.35 1.96
N ALA A 217 1.01 -15.26 0.99
CA ALA A 217 -0.12 -15.46 0.08
C ALA A 217 -1.41 -15.80 0.85
N ARG A 218 -1.33 -16.68 1.86
CA ARG A 218 -2.47 -16.99 2.75
C ARG A 218 -3.02 -15.77 3.49
N ARG A 219 -2.14 -14.82 3.85
CA ARG A 219 -2.48 -13.57 4.55
C ARG A 219 -2.87 -12.43 3.59
N SER A 220 -2.91 -12.68 2.30
CA SER A 220 -3.15 -11.68 1.26
C SER A 220 -4.43 -11.96 0.48
N LYS A 221 -5.22 -10.91 0.22
CA LYS A 221 -6.45 -11.04 -0.59
C LYS A 221 -6.11 -11.32 -2.05
N SER A 222 -5.09 -10.66 -2.57
CA SER A 222 -4.58 -10.87 -3.91
C SER A 222 -3.05 -10.91 -3.93
N VAL A 223 -2.50 -11.71 -4.84
CA VAL A 223 -1.06 -11.91 -5.01
C VAL A 223 -0.72 -11.70 -6.49
N GLU A 224 0.35 -10.99 -6.75
CA GLU A 224 0.89 -10.76 -8.09
C GLU A 224 2.41 -10.96 -8.07
N GLU A 225 2.97 -11.51 -9.14
CA GLU A 225 4.41 -11.72 -9.27
C GLU A 225 4.96 -10.84 -10.37
N TRP A 226 6.00 -10.07 -10.04
CA TRP A 226 6.73 -9.26 -11.01
C TRP A 226 8.04 -9.95 -11.36
N ASN A 227 8.16 -10.31 -12.63
CA ASN A 227 9.36 -10.95 -13.16
C ASN A 227 10.43 -9.90 -13.49
N ILE A 228 11.03 -9.32 -12.45
CA ILE A 228 12.07 -8.29 -12.57
C ILE A 228 13.40 -8.89 -12.08
N ASP A 229 14.40 -8.86 -12.95
CA ASP A 229 15.71 -9.42 -12.66
C ASP A 229 16.37 -8.72 -11.46
N PRO A 230 17.06 -9.48 -10.58
CA PRO A 230 17.81 -8.87 -9.50
C PRO A 230 18.95 -8.02 -10.09
N PRO A 231 19.06 -6.73 -9.72
CA PRO A 231 20.09 -5.85 -10.28
C PRO A 231 21.50 -6.32 -9.92
N THR A 232 21.65 -7.08 -8.82
CA THR A 232 22.92 -7.70 -8.45
C THR A 232 23.38 -8.75 -9.47
N SER A 233 22.47 -9.53 -10.06
CA SER A 233 22.86 -10.52 -11.08
C SER A 233 23.22 -9.80 -12.38
N ALA A 234 22.40 -8.85 -12.83
CA ALA A 234 22.67 -8.07 -14.03
C ALA A 234 23.99 -7.28 -13.93
N SER A 235 24.24 -6.66 -12.78
CA SER A 235 25.51 -5.96 -12.47
C SER A 235 26.73 -6.88 -12.61
N LYS A 236 26.63 -8.13 -12.12
CA LYS A 236 27.71 -9.13 -12.23
C LYS A 236 27.89 -9.68 -13.64
N SER A 237 26.85 -9.66 -14.47
CA SER A 237 26.88 -10.12 -15.86
C SER A 237 27.45 -9.07 -16.85
N GLY A 238 27.98 -7.95 -16.35
CA GLY A 238 28.68 -6.95 -17.17
C GLY A 238 27.95 -5.62 -17.34
N GLU A 239 26.70 -5.49 -16.86
CA GLU A 239 25.97 -4.21 -16.88
C GLU A 239 26.55 -3.21 -15.86
N GLY A 240 27.25 -3.67 -14.82
CA GLY A 240 27.86 -2.80 -13.82
C GLY A 240 26.81 -2.09 -12.95
N ASP A 241 27.06 -0.84 -12.57
CA ASP A 241 26.22 -0.14 -11.59
C ASP A 241 24.94 0.44 -12.18
N VAL A 242 24.90 0.66 -13.50
CA VAL A 242 23.69 1.15 -14.19
C VAL A 242 22.53 0.15 -14.11
N ALA A 243 22.81 -1.13 -13.85
CA ALA A 243 21.80 -2.17 -13.62
C ALA A 243 20.82 -1.82 -12.50
N TYR A 244 21.29 -1.18 -11.42
CA TYR A 244 20.42 -0.79 -10.31
C TYR A 244 19.43 0.29 -10.73
N ARG A 245 19.88 1.28 -11.49
CA ARG A 245 19.00 2.34 -11.99
C ARG A 245 18.01 1.81 -13.02
N ARG A 246 18.44 0.97 -13.97
CA ARG A 246 17.54 0.34 -14.94
C ARG A 246 16.42 -0.45 -14.24
N VAL A 247 16.78 -1.33 -13.31
CA VAL A 247 15.79 -2.11 -12.54
C VAL A 247 14.90 -1.20 -11.69
N SER A 248 15.43 -0.13 -11.11
CA SER A 248 14.63 0.87 -10.40
C SER A 248 13.55 1.49 -11.30
N LEU A 249 13.91 1.90 -12.52
CA LEU A 249 12.97 2.48 -13.50
C LEU A 249 11.93 1.47 -13.98
N GLU A 250 12.31 0.21 -14.14
CA GLU A 250 11.38 -0.88 -14.45
C GLU A 250 10.36 -1.07 -13.32
N ILE A 251 10.82 -1.12 -12.07
CA ILE A 251 9.96 -1.16 -10.88
C ILE A 251 9.05 0.08 -10.82
N LYS A 252 9.57 1.28 -11.09
CA LYS A 252 8.78 2.51 -11.12
C LYS A 252 7.61 2.41 -12.09
N LYS A 253 7.84 1.83 -13.28
CA LYS A 253 6.79 1.64 -14.30
C LYS A 253 5.67 0.73 -13.77
N GLU A 254 6.03 -0.41 -13.20
CA GLU A 254 5.06 -1.38 -12.66
C GLU A 254 4.32 -0.81 -11.44
N VAL A 255 5.02 -0.12 -10.54
CA VAL A 255 4.41 0.61 -9.42
C VAL A 255 3.40 1.64 -9.91
N ASN A 256 3.73 2.43 -10.93
CA ASN A 256 2.80 3.42 -11.47
C ASN A 256 1.51 2.76 -12.03
N ILE A 257 1.64 1.60 -12.68
CA ILE A 257 0.48 0.84 -13.18
C ILE A 257 -0.36 0.34 -12.00
N LEU A 258 0.30 -0.27 -11.01
CA LEU A 258 -0.35 -0.78 -9.80
C LEU A 258 -1.12 0.32 -9.05
N MET A 259 -0.46 1.44 -8.75
CA MET A 259 -1.05 2.52 -7.98
C MET A 259 -2.21 3.19 -8.71
N LYS A 260 -2.11 3.36 -10.04
CA LYS A 260 -3.24 3.83 -10.87
C LYS A 260 -4.40 2.84 -10.89
N SER A 261 -4.14 1.54 -10.92
CA SER A 261 -5.18 0.51 -10.87
C SER A 261 -5.91 0.50 -9.53
N LEU A 262 -5.17 0.67 -8.43
CA LEU A 262 -5.72 0.65 -7.08
C LEU A 262 -6.42 1.96 -6.68
N LEU A 263 -5.88 3.11 -7.11
CA LEU A 263 -6.24 4.43 -6.57
C LEU A 263 -6.52 5.49 -7.66
N GLY A 264 -6.29 5.18 -8.93
CA GLY A 264 -6.20 6.16 -9.99
C GLY A 264 -7.53 6.75 -10.46
N ASN A 265 -8.66 6.09 -10.21
CA ASN A 265 -9.99 6.61 -10.55
C ASN A 265 -11.02 6.21 -9.50
N PRO A 266 -11.32 7.07 -8.52
CA PRO A 266 -12.63 7.02 -7.89
C PRO A 266 -13.66 7.23 -9.01
N LYS A 267 -14.49 6.21 -9.26
CA LYS A 267 -15.69 6.38 -10.08
C LYS A 267 -16.63 7.27 -9.26
N PHE A 268 -16.51 8.57 -9.43
CA PHE A 268 -17.45 9.56 -8.92
C PHE A 268 -18.63 9.72 -9.89
#